data_AF-A0AA88KTE5-F1
#
_entry.id   AF-A0AA88KTE5-F1
#
_cell.length_a   1.000
_cell.length_b   1.000
_cell.length_c   1.000
_cell.angle_alpha   90.00
_cell.angle_beta   90.00
_cell.angle_gamma   90.00
#
_symmetry.space_group_name_H-M   'P 1'
#
loop_
_entity.id
_entity.type
_entity.pdbx_description
1 polymer ?
#
loop_
_entity_poly.entity_id
_entity_poly.type
_entity_poly.pdbx_seq_one_letter_code
_entity_poly.pdbx_strand_id
1 'polypeptide(L)'
;MTELDVFVGSTIVMDKEIFQLWVDGHSVETTKHILFRRMKDFSPDYSKEVVLSYVLGQYRTYEMLEKLLWTPKKLVTQWAYQMTEQAKQCLIHKYYDLNLPVVREILNKKYSSRSRKDLDEISEKTNVNLKSCRRQFDNLRRMLKYVEELPGNT
;
A
#
# COMPACT_ATOMS: atom_id res chain seq x y z
N MET A 1 -29.39 -24.27 12.22
CA MET A 1 -28.55 -23.91 13.37
C MET A 1 -27.53 -22.93 12.82
N THR A 2 -27.69 -21.64 13.09
CA THR A 2 -26.80 -20.57 12.60
C THR A 2 -25.51 -20.64 13.40
N GLU A 3 -24.40 -21.01 12.76
CA GLU A 3 -23.07 -20.92 13.36
C GLU A 3 -22.78 -19.45 13.67
N LEU A 4 -22.54 -19.15 14.95
CA LEU A 4 -22.11 -17.84 15.42
C LEU A 4 -20.60 -17.91 15.62
N ASP A 5 -19.85 -17.48 14.60
CA ASP A 5 -18.40 -17.35 14.71
C ASP A 5 -18.05 -16.08 15.49
N VAL A 6 -17.59 -16.26 16.73
CA VAL A 6 -17.13 -15.16 17.59
C VAL A 6 -15.60 -15.10 17.54
N PHE A 7 -15.07 -14.03 16.94
CA PHE A 7 -13.63 -13.75 16.94
C PHE A 7 -13.32 -12.52 17.79
N VAL A 8 -12.46 -12.68 18.80
CA VAL A 8 -11.92 -11.58 19.61
C VAL A 8 -10.53 -11.25 19.07
N GLY A 9 -10.42 -10.13 18.36
CA GLY A 9 -9.15 -9.61 17.85
C GLY A 9 -8.90 -8.18 18.35
N SER A 10 -7.62 -7.80 18.44
CA SER A 10 -7.26 -6.39 18.67
C SER A 10 -7.62 -5.56 17.43
N THR A 11 -8.35 -4.47 17.60
CA THR A 11 -8.60 -3.51 16.51
C THR A 11 -7.27 -2.97 16.01
N ILE A 12 -6.98 -3.15 14.72
CA ILE A 12 -5.78 -2.57 14.13
C ILE A 12 -6.02 -1.08 13.90
N VAL A 13 -5.31 -0.25 14.66
CA VAL A 13 -5.23 1.19 14.42
C VAL A 13 -4.11 1.46 13.42
N MET A 14 -4.49 1.74 12.19
CA MET A 14 -3.55 2.07 11.12
C MET A 14 -3.36 3.57 11.01
N ASP A 15 -2.11 3.98 10.92
CA ASP A 15 -1.76 5.36 10.64
C ASP A 15 -1.77 5.61 9.13
N LYS A 16 -2.76 6.41 8.68
CA LYS A 16 -2.95 6.73 7.26
C LYS A 16 -1.76 7.46 6.64
N GLU A 17 -1.02 8.24 7.41
CA GLU A 17 0.17 8.96 6.93
C GLU A 17 1.31 7.99 6.72
N ILE A 18 1.57 7.12 7.71
CA ILE A 18 2.61 6.08 7.61
C ILE A 18 2.28 5.11 6.47
N PHE A 19 1.00 4.78 6.29
CA PHE A 19 0.56 3.96 5.16
C PHE A 19 0.86 4.63 3.82
N GLN A 20 0.59 5.93 3.69
CA GLN A 20 0.91 6.67 2.49
C GLN A 20 2.42 6.66 2.20
N LEU A 21 3.25 6.95 3.21
CA LEU A 21 4.71 6.93 3.06
C LEU A 21 5.23 5.54 2.67
N TRP A 22 4.62 4.48 3.19
CA TRP A 22 4.92 3.11 2.80
C TRP A 22 4.51 2.80 1.35
N VAL A 23 3.32 3.24 0.92
CA VAL A 23 2.82 3.12 -0.47
C VAL A 23 3.72 3.88 -1.45
N ASP A 24 4.24 5.02 -1.03
CA ASP A 24 5.17 5.87 -1.79
C ASP A 24 6.59 5.29 -1.82
N GLY A 25 6.86 4.21 -1.08
CA GLY A 25 8.11 3.48 -1.11
C GLY A 25 9.19 3.98 -0.15
N HIS A 26 8.83 4.85 0.81
CA HIS A 26 9.78 5.34 1.81
C HIS A 26 10.24 4.21 2.75
N SER A 27 11.52 4.28 3.16
CA SER A 27 12.08 3.38 4.15
C SER A 27 11.57 3.70 5.56
N VAL A 28 11.67 2.73 6.48
CA VAL A 28 11.37 2.94 7.91
C VAL A 28 12.15 4.14 8.46
N GLU A 29 13.42 4.27 8.08
CA GLU A 29 14.29 5.35 8.56
C GLU A 29 13.81 6.72 8.06
N THR A 30 13.47 6.82 6.77
CA THR A 30 12.92 8.04 6.18
C THR A 30 11.60 8.43 6.85
N THR A 31 10.69 7.47 7.01
CA THR A 31 9.39 7.70 7.65
C THR A 31 9.55 8.11 9.11
N LYS A 32 10.45 7.48 9.86
CA LYS A 32 10.82 7.89 11.22
C LYS A 32 11.28 9.34 11.25
N HIS A 33 12.17 9.76 10.34
CA HIS A 33 12.65 11.14 10.32
C HIS A 33 11.54 12.15 10.01
N ILE A 34 10.64 11.84 9.09
CA ILE A 34 9.48 12.69 8.75
C ILE A 34 8.56 12.83 9.97
N LEU A 35 8.16 11.72 10.57
CA LEU A 35 7.29 11.73 11.75
C LEU A 35 7.94 12.40 12.95
N PHE A 36 9.22 12.12 13.21
CA PHE A 36 9.93 12.69 14.34
C PHE A 36 10.04 14.21 14.22
N ARG A 37 10.33 14.72 13.01
CA ARG A 37 10.33 16.18 12.76
C ARG A 37 8.96 16.78 13.07
N ARG A 38 7.89 16.14 12.58
CA ARG A 38 6.52 16.58 12.81
C ARG A 38 6.11 16.55 14.28
N MET A 39 6.44 15.47 14.99
CA MET A 39 6.11 15.29 16.42
C MET A 39 6.87 16.27 17.31
N LYS A 40 8.10 16.63 16.93
CA LYS A 40 8.91 17.62 17.67
C LYS A 40 8.22 19.00 17.70
N ASP A 41 7.44 19.34 16.68
CA ASP A 41 6.68 20.60 16.64
C ASP A 41 5.51 20.60 17.65
N PHE A 42 5.03 19.42 18.08
CA PHE A 42 3.92 19.28 19.02
C PHE A 42 4.36 18.94 20.46
N SER A 43 5.46 18.20 20.61
CA SER A 43 6.00 17.84 21.92
C SER A 43 7.50 17.54 21.80
N PRO A 44 8.36 18.39 22.39
CA PRO A 44 9.81 18.31 22.22
C PRO A 44 10.46 17.12 22.94
N ASP A 45 9.74 16.45 23.86
CA ASP A 45 10.27 15.39 24.73
C ASP A 45 10.08 13.96 24.19
N TYR A 46 9.60 13.79 22.95
CA TYR A 46 9.43 12.45 22.37
C TYR A 46 10.77 11.77 22.08
N SER A 47 10.91 10.53 22.56
CA SER A 47 12.06 9.66 22.25
C SER A 47 12.01 9.19 20.78
N LYS A 48 13.15 9.25 20.10
CA LYS A 48 13.32 8.77 18.71
C LYS A 48 13.08 7.27 18.60
N GLU A 49 13.39 6.53 19.65
CA GLU A 49 13.26 5.08 19.76
C GLU A 49 11.79 4.66 19.80
N VAL A 50 10.94 5.45 20.49
CA VAL A 50 9.49 5.23 20.51
C VAL A 50 8.89 5.41 19.11
N VAL A 51 9.28 6.48 18.39
CA VAL A 51 8.84 6.71 17.01
C VAL A 51 9.30 5.59 16.08
N LEU A 52 10.55 5.15 16.21
CA LEU A 52 11.07 4.03 15.43
C LEU A 52 10.26 2.74 15.66
N SER A 53 10.02 2.39 16.93
CA SER A 53 9.22 1.22 17.31
C SER A 53 7.81 1.29 16.70
N TYR A 54 7.18 2.47 16.77
CA TYR A 54 5.86 2.72 16.19
C TYR A 54 5.84 2.52 14.66
N VAL A 55 6.78 3.13 13.93
CA VAL A 55 6.89 2.98 12.47
C VAL A 55 7.15 1.54 12.08
N LEU A 56 8.02 0.83 12.80
CA LEU A 56 8.31 -0.58 12.56
C LEU A 56 7.06 -1.45 12.73
N GLY A 57 6.26 -1.21 13.78
CA GLY A 57 5.01 -1.93 14.01
C GLY A 57 4.01 -1.73 12.86
N GLN A 58 3.86 -0.49 12.40
CA GLN A 58 2.98 -0.16 11.26
C GLN A 58 3.48 -0.80 9.96
N TYR A 59 4.78 -0.71 9.66
CA TYR A 59 5.36 -1.32 8.45
C TYR A 59 5.17 -2.84 8.41
N ARG A 60 5.41 -3.53 9.53
CA ARG A 60 5.16 -4.98 9.64
C ARG A 60 3.70 -5.32 9.39
N THR A 61 2.79 -4.52 9.94
CA THR A 61 1.35 -4.68 9.72
C THR A 61 0.99 -4.50 8.24
N TYR A 62 1.56 -3.51 7.57
CA TYR A 62 1.33 -3.26 6.14
C TYR A 62 1.88 -4.37 5.24
N GLU A 63 3.05 -4.93 5.57
CA GLU A 63 3.60 -6.08 4.85
C GLU A 63 2.71 -7.33 4.97
N MET A 64 2.07 -7.53 6.13
CA MET A 64 1.09 -8.62 6.29
C MET A 64 -0.18 -8.35 5.47
N LEU A 65 -0.68 -7.11 5.49
CA LEU A 65 -1.87 -6.69 4.74
C LEU A 65 -1.65 -6.64 3.22
N GLU A 66 -0.42 -6.45 2.76
CA GLU A 66 -0.09 -6.33 1.33
C GLU A 66 -0.60 -7.52 0.51
N LYS A 67 -0.44 -8.73 1.05
CA LYS A 67 -0.92 -9.96 0.39
C LYS A 67 -2.44 -9.97 0.22
N LEU A 68 -3.18 -9.37 1.15
CA LEU A 68 -4.63 -9.22 1.07
C LEU A 68 -5.02 -8.10 0.09
N LEU A 69 -4.23 -7.04 0.00
CA LEU A 69 -4.45 -5.93 -0.94
C LEU A 69 -4.29 -6.38 -2.41
N TRP A 70 -3.52 -7.43 -2.69
CA TRP A 70 -3.45 -8.03 -4.03
C TRP A 70 -4.77 -8.66 -4.49
N THR A 71 -5.66 -9.00 -3.56
CA THR A 71 -6.97 -9.58 -3.87
C THR A 71 -8.03 -8.88 -3.03
N PRO A 72 -8.55 -7.72 -3.48
CA PRO A 72 -9.49 -6.91 -2.72
C PRO A 72 -10.70 -7.71 -2.17
N LYS A 73 -11.20 -8.69 -2.93
CA LYS A 73 -12.28 -9.59 -2.49
C LYS A 73 -11.93 -10.34 -1.20
N LYS A 74 -10.68 -10.82 -1.05
CA LYS A 74 -10.21 -11.52 0.16
C LYS A 74 -10.09 -10.58 1.36
N LEU A 75 -9.74 -9.30 1.14
CA LEU A 75 -9.66 -8.31 2.21
C LEU A 75 -11.04 -7.97 2.79
N VAL A 76 -12.07 -7.97 1.95
CA VAL A 76 -13.45 -7.74 2.38
C VAL A 76 -13.98 -8.94 3.17
N THR A 77 -13.75 -10.17 2.70
CA THR A 77 -14.31 -11.39 3.29
C THR A 77 -13.53 -11.97 4.46
N GLN A 78 -12.31 -11.49 4.75
CA GLN A 78 -11.51 -12.00 5.86
C GLN A 78 -11.94 -11.42 7.22
N TRP A 79 -11.75 -12.22 8.27
CA TRP A 79 -12.14 -11.93 9.66
C TRP A 79 -10.93 -11.72 10.59
N ALA A 80 -9.72 -12.00 10.10
CA ALA A 80 -8.47 -11.93 10.86
C ALA A 80 -8.10 -10.49 11.28
N TYR A 81 -8.52 -9.49 10.50
CA TYR A 81 -8.27 -8.08 10.76
C TYR A 81 -9.59 -7.36 11.01
N GLN A 82 -9.84 -7.04 12.28
CA GLN A 82 -10.99 -6.24 12.70
C GLN A 82 -10.78 -4.78 12.26
N MET A 83 -11.47 -4.39 11.20
CA MET A 83 -11.38 -3.08 10.57
C MET A 83 -12.75 -2.66 10.06
N THR A 84 -13.05 -1.37 10.08
CA THR A 84 -14.28 -0.86 9.47
C THR A 84 -14.21 -1.00 7.94
N GLU A 85 -15.37 -1.17 7.29
CA GLU A 85 -15.43 -1.24 5.82
C GLU A 85 -14.85 0.02 5.15
N GLN A 86 -15.06 1.19 5.77
CA GLN A 86 -14.49 2.45 5.32
C GLN A 86 -12.95 2.43 5.39
N ALA A 87 -12.36 1.82 6.42
CA ALA A 87 -10.92 1.66 6.52
C ALA A 87 -10.37 0.70 5.44
N LYS A 88 -11.06 -0.42 5.19
CA LYS A 88 -10.71 -1.37 4.12
C LYS A 88 -10.72 -0.69 2.75
N GLN A 89 -11.78 0.05 2.43
CA GLN A 89 -11.89 0.80 1.18
C GLN A 89 -10.79 1.86 1.07
N CYS A 90 -10.52 2.61 2.14
CA CYS A 90 -9.46 3.62 2.15
C CYS A 90 -8.08 3.01 1.84
N LEU A 91 -7.76 1.84 2.41
CA LEU A 91 -6.53 1.12 2.09
C LEU A 91 -6.46 0.69 0.64
N ILE A 92 -7.53 0.10 0.11
CA ILE A 92 -7.56 -0.37 -1.28
C ILE A 92 -7.36 0.83 -2.21
N HIS A 93 -8.10 1.92 -2.01
CA HIS A 93 -7.95 3.13 -2.82
C HIS A 93 -6.52 3.67 -2.79
N LYS A 94 -5.93 3.84 -1.60
CA LYS A 94 -4.55 4.31 -1.48
C LYS A 94 -3.53 3.34 -2.07
N TYR A 95 -3.71 2.03 -1.87
CA TYR A 95 -2.78 1.02 -2.39
C TYR A 95 -2.87 0.86 -3.91
N TYR A 96 -4.02 1.12 -4.53
CA TYR A 96 -4.18 1.07 -5.99
C TYR A 96 -4.01 2.43 -6.66
N ASP A 97 -3.82 3.50 -5.89
CA ASP A 97 -3.58 4.83 -6.43
C ASP A 97 -2.35 4.85 -7.35
N LEU A 98 -2.50 5.54 -8.47
CA LEU A 98 -1.57 5.54 -9.58
C LEU A 98 -1.03 6.95 -9.82
N ASN A 99 0.28 7.05 -9.94
CA ASN A 99 0.95 8.28 -10.32
C ASN A 99 0.93 8.43 -11.84
N LEU A 100 0.28 9.49 -12.34
CA LEU A 100 0.07 9.71 -13.78
C LEU A 100 1.38 9.69 -14.60
N PRO A 101 2.46 10.40 -14.24
CA PRO A 101 3.76 10.27 -14.88
C PRO A 101 4.25 8.82 -15.01
N VAL A 102 4.16 8.04 -13.92
CA VAL A 102 4.60 6.64 -13.90
C VAL A 102 3.75 5.78 -14.83
N VAL A 103 2.42 5.91 -14.76
CA VAL A 103 1.51 5.15 -15.63
C VAL A 103 1.73 5.49 -17.09
N ARG A 104 1.86 6.77 -17.42
CA ARG A 104 2.14 7.22 -18.78
C ARG A 104 3.42 6.56 -19.30
N GLU A 105 4.49 6.59 -18.50
CA GLU A 105 5.71 5.91 -18.88
C GLU A 105 5.50 4.41 -19.04
N ILE A 106 4.85 3.72 -18.10
CA ILE A 106 4.56 2.28 -18.22
C ILE A 106 3.81 1.96 -19.52
N LEU A 107 2.83 2.78 -19.92
CA LEU A 107 1.97 2.55 -21.08
C LEU A 107 2.54 3.09 -22.41
N ASN A 108 3.53 3.98 -22.39
CA ASN A 108 4.16 4.55 -23.60
C ASN A 108 4.82 3.48 -24.50
N LYS A 109 5.10 2.28 -23.97
CA LYS A 109 5.50 1.09 -24.75
C LYS A 109 4.46 0.00 -24.52
N LYS A 110 4.34 -0.97 -25.44
CA LYS A 110 3.45 -2.14 -25.24
C LYS A 110 3.66 -2.70 -23.83
N TYR A 111 2.58 -2.76 -23.05
CA TYR A 111 2.66 -3.19 -21.65
C TYR A 111 3.35 -4.57 -21.49
N SER A 112 3.10 -5.47 -22.44
CA SER A 112 3.70 -6.82 -22.51
C SER A 112 5.21 -6.85 -22.77
N SER A 113 5.81 -5.75 -23.27
CA SER A 113 7.24 -5.68 -23.57
C SER A 113 8.07 -5.09 -22.43
N ARG A 114 7.46 -4.64 -21.32
CA ARG A 114 8.19 -4.09 -20.17
C ARG A 114 8.42 -5.13 -19.09
N SER A 115 9.66 -5.22 -18.64
CA SER A 115 10.10 -6.04 -17.53
C SER A 115 10.27 -5.20 -16.27
N ARG A 116 10.35 -5.85 -15.10
CA ARG A 116 10.66 -5.16 -13.83
C ARG A 116 12.00 -4.41 -13.85
N LYS A 117 12.92 -4.75 -14.76
CA LYS A 117 14.24 -4.09 -14.93
C LYS A 117 14.12 -2.72 -15.61
N ASP A 118 13.05 -2.51 -16.37
CA ASP A 118 12.81 -1.22 -17.05
C ASP A 118 12.21 -0.18 -16.09
N LEU A 119 11.88 -0.57 -14.85
CA LEU A 119 11.28 0.31 -13.85
C LEU A 119 12.30 1.22 -13.16
N ASP A 120 13.59 0.86 -13.19
CA ASP A 120 14.67 1.71 -12.67
C ASP A 120 14.75 3.02 -13.49
N GLU A 121 14.71 2.92 -14.82
CA GLU A 121 14.68 4.07 -15.74
C GLU A 121 13.43 4.95 -15.52
N ILE A 122 12.25 4.34 -15.27
CA ILE A 122 11.02 5.08 -14.98
C ILE A 122 11.12 5.81 -13.65
N SER A 123 11.68 5.15 -12.63
CA SER A 123 11.91 5.75 -11.31
C SER A 123 12.77 7.00 -11.42
N GLU A 124 13.87 6.92 -12.16
CA GLU A 124 14.76 8.07 -12.42
C GLU A 124 14.06 9.19 -13.19
N LYS A 125 13.34 8.87 -14.28
CA LYS A 125 12.64 9.85 -15.12
C LYS A 125 11.51 10.58 -14.41
N THR A 126 10.75 9.86 -13.58
CA THR A 126 9.56 10.40 -12.90
C THR A 126 9.86 10.96 -11.52
N ASN A 127 11.07 10.72 -11.01
CA ASN A 127 11.47 11.01 -9.63
C ASN A 127 10.52 10.36 -8.59
N VAL A 128 9.91 9.23 -8.94
CA VAL A 128 9.07 8.42 -8.06
C VAL A 128 9.89 7.23 -7.57
N ASN A 129 9.75 6.90 -6.29
CA ASN A 129 10.49 5.78 -5.70
C ASN A 129 10.24 4.46 -6.45
N LEU A 130 11.32 3.72 -6.71
CA LEU A 130 11.29 2.44 -7.41
C LEU A 130 10.31 1.43 -6.80
N LYS A 131 10.18 1.37 -5.46
CA LYS A 131 9.22 0.49 -4.78
C LYS A 131 7.78 0.87 -5.15
N SER A 132 7.47 2.17 -5.22
CA SER A 132 6.16 2.66 -5.68
C SER A 132 5.94 2.37 -7.17
N CYS A 133 6.95 2.57 -8.03
CA CYS A 133 6.86 2.22 -9.45
C CYS A 133 6.55 0.72 -9.65
N ARG A 134 7.23 -0.16 -8.90
CA ARG A 134 6.98 -1.62 -8.91
C ARG A 134 5.56 -1.97 -8.46
N ARG A 135 5.08 -1.37 -7.37
CA ARG A 135 3.70 -1.53 -6.89
C ARG A 135 2.70 -1.14 -7.99
N GLN A 136 2.85 0.04 -8.59
CA GLN A 136 1.95 0.54 -9.62
C GLN A 136 1.94 -0.36 -10.86
N PHE A 137 3.11 -0.83 -11.30
CA PHE A 137 3.22 -1.80 -12.40
C PHE A 137 2.49 -3.12 -12.10
N ASP A 138 2.69 -3.69 -10.91
CA ASP A 138 2.04 -4.93 -10.49
C ASP A 138 0.52 -4.75 -10.34
N ASN A 139 0.07 -3.59 -9.84
CA ASN A 139 -1.35 -3.26 -9.73
C ASN A 139 -2.01 -3.16 -11.11
N LEU A 140 -1.38 -2.48 -12.07
CA LEU A 140 -1.85 -2.44 -13.46
C LEU A 140 -1.96 -3.85 -14.03
N ARG A 141 -0.98 -4.74 -13.76
CA ARG A 141 -1.01 -6.12 -14.22
C ARG A 141 -2.23 -6.88 -13.71
N ARG A 142 -2.53 -6.72 -12.41
CA ARG A 142 -3.69 -7.34 -11.76
C ARG A 142 -4.99 -6.81 -12.34
N MET A 143 -5.09 -5.50 -12.56
CA MET A 143 -6.27 -4.88 -13.14
C MET A 143 -6.50 -5.33 -14.59
N LEU A 144 -5.46 -5.37 -15.43
CA LEU A 144 -5.56 -5.85 -16.81
C LEU A 144 -6.02 -7.30 -16.87
N LYS A 145 -5.37 -8.18 -16.09
CA LYS A 145 -5.77 -9.58 -15.99
C LYS A 145 -7.23 -9.72 -15.55
N TYR A 146 -7.66 -8.94 -14.56
CA TYR A 146 -9.05 -8.96 -14.10
C TYR A 146 -10.03 -8.56 -15.21
N VAL A 147 -9.70 -7.54 -16.01
CA VAL A 147 -10.53 -7.09 -17.14
C VAL A 147 -10.57 -8.14 -18.25
N GLU A 148 -9.45 -8.80 -18.56
CA GLU A 148 -9.39 -9.89 -19.55
C GLU A 148 -10.20 -11.12 -19.13
N GLU A 149 -10.32 -11.39 -17.82
CA GLU A 149 -11.08 -12.50 -17.26
C GLU A 149 -12.59 -12.21 -17.13
N LEU A 150 -13.03 -10.96 -17.33
CA LEU A 150 -14.46 -10.65 -17.32
C LEU A 150 -15.11 -11.28 -18.56
N PRO A 151 -16.22 -12.03 -18.41
CA PRO A 151 -16.96 -12.51 -19.56
C PRO A 151 -17.39 -11.30 -20.39
N GLY A 152 -17.05 -11.31 -21.67
CA GLY A 152 -17.39 -10.23 -22.58
C GLY A 152 -18.90 -10.02 -22.55
N ASN A 153 -19.33 -8.84 -22.13
CA ASN A 153 -20.70 -8.40 -22.37
C ASN A 153 -20.83 -8.25 -23.89
N THR A 154 -21.32 -9.29 -24.53
CA THR A 154 -21.73 -9.32 -25.94
C THR A 154 -23.23 -9.11 -26.02
#